data_AF-A0A174RCT4-F1
#
_entry.id   AF-A0A174RCT4-F1
#
_cell.length_a   1.000
_cell.length_b   1.000
_cell.length_c   1.000
_cell.angle_alpha   90.00
_cell.angle_beta   90.00
_cell.angle_gamma   90.00
#
_symmetry.space_group_name_H-M   'P 1'
#
loop_
_entity.id
_entity.type
_entity.pdbx_description
1 polymer ?
#
loop_
_entity_poly.entity_id
_entity_poly.type
_entity_poly.pdbx_seq_one_letter_code
_entity_poly.pdbx_strand_id
1 'polypeptide(L)'
;MPSIRHLARELKVSVITTKRAYDDLEAQGFLSTTPGKGTFVSLASRDRLREVALSQIEQRLSEAVDAARAIGLTAQELWEITKTLYEEEQP
;
A
#
# COMPACT_ATOMS: atom_id res chain seq x y z
N MET A 1 -14.40 -1.38 12.16
CA MET A 1 -14.14 -2.73 11.62
C MET A 1 -15.18 -3.70 12.18
N PRO A 2 -15.61 -4.79 11.49
CA PRO A 2 -16.51 -5.78 12.08
C PRO A 2 -15.89 -6.45 13.31
N SER A 3 -16.73 -6.90 14.24
CA SER A 3 -16.26 -7.63 15.42
C SER A 3 -15.69 -8.99 15.03
N ILE A 4 -14.71 -9.50 15.80
CA ILE A 4 -14.08 -10.81 15.58
C ILE A 4 -15.14 -11.93 15.49
N ARG A 5 -16.18 -11.87 16.35
CA ARG A 5 -17.26 -12.87 16.36
C ARG A 5 -18.14 -12.80 15.11
N HIS A 6 -18.38 -11.60 14.58
CA HIS A 6 -19.14 -11.41 13.35
C HIS A 6 -18.38 -11.97 12.15
N LEU A 7 -17.10 -11.61 12.00
CA LEU A 7 -16.26 -12.04 10.89
C LEU A 7 -16.04 -13.57 10.90
N ALA A 8 -15.83 -14.17 12.08
CA ALA A 8 -15.69 -15.62 12.21
C ALA A 8 -16.94 -16.36 11.71
N ARG A 9 -18.14 -15.85 12.03
CA ARG A 9 -19.41 -16.42 11.59
C ARG A 9 -19.62 -16.29 10.07
N GLU A 10 -19.28 -15.13 9.51
CA GLU A 10 -19.41 -14.85 8.08
C GLU A 10 -18.50 -15.76 7.25
N LEU A 11 -17.24 -15.88 7.65
CA LEU A 11 -16.24 -16.70 6.96
C LEU A 11 -16.31 -18.20 7.31
N LYS A 12 -17.21 -18.60 8.23
CA LYS A 12 -17.32 -19.98 8.76
C LYS A 12 -16.00 -20.54 9.30
N VAL A 13 -15.18 -19.69 9.91
CA VAL A 13 -13.90 -20.07 10.54
C VAL A 13 -13.98 -19.95 12.06
N SER A 14 -13.02 -20.56 12.77
CA SER A 14 -13.01 -20.49 14.23
C SER A 14 -12.74 -19.07 14.74
N VAL A 15 -13.38 -18.70 15.86
CA VAL A 15 -13.15 -17.39 16.53
C VAL A 15 -11.68 -17.20 16.91
N ILE A 16 -10.99 -18.29 17.29
CA ILE A 16 -9.57 -18.26 17.65
C ILE A 16 -8.72 -17.89 16.44
N THR A 17 -9.04 -18.46 15.27
CA THR A 17 -8.35 -18.16 14.00
C THR A 17 -8.54 -16.69 13.61
N THR A 18 -9.77 -16.18 13.67
CA THR A 18 -10.05 -14.76 13.37
C THR A 18 -9.40 -13.83 14.37
N LYS A 19 -9.37 -14.20 15.66
CA LYS A 19 -8.67 -13.42 16.70
C LYS A 19 -7.18 -13.34 16.42
N ARG A 20 -6.52 -14.48 16.16
CA ARG A 20 -5.09 -14.50 15.82
C ARG A 20 -4.79 -13.60 14.62
N ALA A 21 -5.60 -13.65 13.57
CA ALA A 21 -5.42 -12.78 12.41
C ALA A 21 -5.55 -11.28 12.76
N TYR A 22 -6.46 -10.90 13.65
CA TYR A 22 -6.59 -9.52 14.12
C TYR A 22 -5.41 -9.10 15.01
N ASP A 23 -4.98 -9.98 15.92
CA ASP A 23 -3.81 -9.75 16.79
C ASP A 23 -2.54 -9.59 15.94
N ASP A 24 -2.38 -10.39 14.88
CA ASP A 24 -1.25 -10.31 13.93
C ASP A 24 -1.27 -8.98 13.16
N LEU A 25 -2.44 -8.52 12.71
CA LEU A 25 -2.61 -7.25 12.02
C LEU A 25 -2.38 -6.04 12.96
N GLU A 26 -2.77 -6.13 14.23
CA GLU A 26 -2.47 -5.12 15.24
C GLU A 26 -0.96 -5.07 15.55
N ALA A 27 -0.31 -6.23 15.72
CA ALA A 27 1.13 -6.33 15.92
C ALA A 27 1.94 -5.76 14.74
N GLN A 28 1.44 -5.92 13.51
CA GLN A 28 2.04 -5.35 12.31
C GLN A 28 1.73 -3.85 12.13
N GLY A 29 0.88 -3.26 12.97
CA GLY A 29 0.49 -1.86 12.96
C GLY A 29 -0.59 -1.50 11.94
N PHE A 30 -1.25 -2.50 11.33
CA PHE A 30 -2.39 -2.28 10.42
C PHE A 30 -3.66 -1.91 11.17
N LEU A 31 -3.80 -2.40 12.40
CA LEU A 31 -4.94 -2.12 13.26
C LEU A 31 -4.51 -1.39 14.53
N SER A 32 -5.44 -0.62 15.09
CA SER A 32 -5.29 0.01 16.41
C SER A 32 -6.57 -0.20 17.20
N THR A 33 -6.45 -0.81 18.38
CA THR A 33 -7.56 -0.96 19.32
C THR A 33 -7.53 0.14 20.37
N THR A 34 -8.61 0.91 20.45
CA THR A 34 -8.84 1.82 21.57
C THR A 34 -9.76 1.15 22.58
N PRO A 35 -9.34 1.00 23.87
CA PRO A 35 -10.20 0.44 24.91
C PRO A 35 -11.56 1.15 24.96
N GLY A 36 -12.65 0.38 24.92
CA GLY A 36 -14.02 0.89 24.94
C GLY A 36 -14.55 1.47 23.62
N LYS A 37 -13.72 1.68 22.60
CA LYS A 37 -14.14 2.19 21.28
C LYS A 37 -14.02 1.17 20.14
N GLY A 38 -13.27 0.08 20.35
CA GLY A 38 -13.10 -1.01 19.39
C GLY A 38 -11.83 -0.87 18.55
N THR A 39 -11.74 -1.67 17.49
CA THR A 39 -10.56 -1.78 16.61
C THR A 39 -10.79 -1.06 15.29
N PHE A 40 -9.81 -0.25 14.90
CA PHE A 40 -9.81 0.62 13.72
C PHE A 40 -8.59 0.34 12.85
N VAL A 41 -8.67 0.68 11.57
CA VAL A 41 -7.51 0.64 10.67
C VAL A 41 -6.59 1.81 11.03
N SER A 42 -5.30 1.52 11.25
CA SER A 42 -4.30 2.50 11.69
C SER A 42 -4.01 3.52 10.58
N LEU A 43 -3.70 4.77 10.94
CA LEU A 43 -3.21 5.76 9.97
C LEU A 43 -1.79 5.41 9.47
N ALA A 44 -0.98 4.74 10.30
CA ALA A 44 0.35 4.26 9.93
C ALA A 44 0.33 3.24 8.77
N SER A 45 -0.79 2.54 8.56
CA SER A 45 -0.93 1.66 7.40
C SER A 45 -1.09 2.43 6.10
N ARG A 46 -1.65 3.65 6.12
CA ARG A 46 -1.71 4.49 4.91
C ARG A 46 -0.32 4.99 4.51
N ASP A 47 0.49 5.39 5.48
CA ASP A 47 1.86 5.85 5.23
C ASP A 47 2.71 4.69 4.70
N ARG A 48 2.61 3.48 5.27
CA ARG A 48 3.27 2.29 4.72
C ARG A 48 2.76 1.88 3.34
N LEU A 49 1.45 1.97 3.07
CA LEU A 49 0.91 1.70 1.73
C LEU A 49 1.47 2.69 0.71
N ARG A 50 1.62 3.96 1.11
CA ARG A 50 2.25 4.99 0.29
C ARG A 50 3.73 4.67 0.06
N GLU A 51 4.48 4.25 1.08
CA GLU A 51 5.88 3.82 0.94
C GLU A 51 6.03 2.64 -0.02
N VAL A 52 5.18 1.61 0.10
CA VAL A 52 5.22 0.46 -0.82
C VAL A 52 4.90 0.89 -2.25
N ALA A 53 3.90 1.77 -2.44
CA ALA A 53 3.57 2.30 -3.75
C ALA A 53 4.72 3.14 -4.33
N LEU A 54 5.35 3.99 -3.52
CA LEU A 54 6.52 4.78 -3.94
C LEU A 54 7.69 3.89 -4.33
N SER A 55 7.99 2.85 -3.54
CA SER A 55 9.06 1.90 -3.85
C SER A 55 8.82 1.16 -5.18
N GLN A 56 7.57 0.79 -5.47
CA GLN A 56 7.21 0.19 -6.77
C GLN A 56 7.37 1.18 -7.94
N ILE A 57 7.02 2.45 -7.74
CA ILE A 57 7.21 3.51 -8.73
C ILE A 57 8.70 3.74 -8.98
N GLU A 58 9.51 3.84 -7.92
CA GLU A 58 10.96 4.00 -8.01
C GLU A 58 11.60 2.86 -8.82
N GLN A 59 11.19 1.61 -8.58
CA GLN A 59 11.71 0.46 -9.31
C GLN A 59 11.39 0.54 -10.81
N ARG A 60 10.15 0.90 -11.16
CA ARG A 60 9.75 1.07 -12.57
C ARG A 60 10.47 2.24 -13.23
N LEU A 61 10.65 3.35 -12.52
CA LEU A 61 11.40 4.49 -13.03
C LEU A 61 12.88 4.14 -13.21
N SER A 62 13.47 3.31 -12.34
CA SER A 62 14.83 2.82 -12.51
C SER A 62 14.98 2.01 -13.80
N GLU A 63 14.04 1.10 -14.08
CA GLU A 63 14.02 0.33 -15.33
C GLU A 63 13.89 1.25 -16.56
N ALA A 64 13.04 2.28 -16.48
CA ALA A 64 12.89 3.28 -17.54
C ALA A 64 14.16 4.11 -17.76
N VAL A 65 14.86 4.49 -16.68
CA VAL A 65 16.14 5.20 -16.75
C VAL A 65 17.21 4.33 -17.42
N ASP A 66 17.27 3.04 -17.09
CA ASP A 66 18.24 2.13 -17.70
C ASP A 66 17.97 1.93 -19.20
N ALA A 67 16.70 1.80 -19.59
CA ALA A 67 16.28 1.74 -21.00
C ALA A 67 16.61 3.05 -21.74
N ALA A 68 16.37 4.21 -21.12
CA ALA A 68 16.68 5.51 -21.69
C ALA A 68 18.19 5.70 -21.90
N ARG A 69 19.01 5.29 -20.92
CA ARG A 69 20.48 5.32 -21.06
C ARG A 69 20.97 4.40 -22.18
N ALA A 70 20.35 3.23 -22.37
CA ALA A 70 20.73 2.29 -23.41
C ALA A 70 20.56 2.85 -24.84
N ILE A 71 19.64 3.80 -25.03
CA ILE A 71 19.41 4.49 -26.32
C ILE A 71 20.07 5.88 -26.39
N GLY A 72 20.85 6.26 -25.38
CA GLY A 72 21.56 7.54 -25.33
C GLY A 72 20.66 8.74 -25.00
N LEU A 73 19.48 8.50 -24.41
CA LEU A 73 18.58 9.57 -24.01
C LEU A 73 19.19 10.35 -22.83
N THR A 74 19.09 11.67 -22.88
CA THR A 74 19.50 12.54 -21.78
C THR A 74 18.46 12.51 -20.66
N ALA A 75 18.89 12.84 -19.44
CA ALA A 75 17.98 12.96 -18.30
C ALA A 75 16.86 13.99 -18.55
N GLN A 76 17.16 15.03 -19.33
CA GLN A 76 16.20 16.09 -19.63
C GLN A 76 15.12 15.64 -20.61
N GLU A 77 15.48 14.86 -21.64
CA GLU A 77 14.51 14.26 -22.55
C GLU A 77 13.60 13.25 -21.82
N LEU A 78 14.18 12.44 -20.91
CA LEU A 78 13.39 11.48 -20.12
C LEU A 78 12.41 12.20 -19.19
N TRP A 79 12.83 13.32 -18.61
CA TRP A 79 11.98 14.16 -17.76
C TRP A 79 10.81 14.75 -18.55
N GLU A 80 11.04 15.30 -19.73
CA GLU A 80 9.97 15.84 -20.60
C GLU A 80 8.97 14.74 -20.97
N ILE A 81 9.44 13.56 -21.37
CA ILE A 81 8.56 12.41 -21.68
C ILE A 81 7.70 12.05 -20.46
N THR A 82 8.33 11.92 -19.29
CA THR A 82 7.63 11.55 -18.05
C THR A 82 6.59 12.61 -17.66
N LYS A 83 6.92 13.89 -17.85
CA LYS A 83 6.04 15.02 -17.57
C LYS A 83 4.82 15.01 -18.50
N THR A 84 5.02 14.84 -19.81
CA THR A 84 3.92 14.75 -20.78
C THR A 84 2.97 13.60 -20.43
N LEU A 85 3.51 12.41 -20.13
CA LEU A 85 2.69 11.24 -19.75
C LEU A 85 1.87 11.50 -18.47
N TYR A 86 2.45 12.20 -17.50
CA TYR A 86 1.73 12.54 -16.26
C TYR A 86 0.61 13.57 -16.47
N GLU A 87 0.80 14.51 -17.41
CA GLU A 87 -0.20 15.53 -17.74
C GLU A 87 -1.33 14.98 -18.63
N GLU A 88 -1.08 13.97 -19.47
CA GLU A 88 -2.08 13.32 -20.32
C GLU A 88 -3.08 12.42 -19.54
N GLU A 89 -2.71 11.95 -18.35
CA GLU A 89 -3.58 11.12 -17.48
C GLU A 89 -4.49 11.93 -16.52
N GLN A 90 -4.52 13.26 -16.61
CA GLN A 90 -5.50 14.08 -15.89
C GLN A 90 -6.74 14.38 -16.76
N PRO A 91 -7.88 13.69 -16.56
CA PRO A 91 -9.18 14.14 -17.04
C PRO A 91 -9.75 15.31 -16.21
#